data_AF-B8HJW4-F1
#
_entry.id   AF-B8HJW4-F1
#
_cell.length_a   1.000
_cell.length_b   1.000
_cell.length_c   1.000
_cell.angle_alpha   90.00
_cell.angle_beta   90.00
_cell.angle_gamma   90.00
#
_symmetry.space_group_name_H-M   'P 1'
#
loop_
_entity.id
_entity.type
_entity.pdbx_description
1 polymer ?
#
loop_
_entity_poly.entity_id
_entity_poly.type
_entity_poly.pdbx_seq_one_letter_code
_entity_poly.pdbx_strand_id
1 'polypeptide(L)'
;MAETRSFADNDQPYDAQEMAEDIAAGLQEQPEVDVSSDYEASKSFRESAGDRPEGRERADRSPAPMPRSEDKPLVTEPTGNPADYLEMAQEITPSPAPATVNDDLLEKALEMGQPSPSNPQ
;
A
#
# COMPACT_ATOMS: atom_id res chain seq x y z
N MET A 1 3.42 -47.74 19.22
CA MET A 1 2.55 -46.74 19.85
C MET A 1 2.96 -45.40 19.25
N ALA A 2 2.13 -44.82 18.39
CA ALA A 2 2.45 -43.56 17.71
C ALA A 2 1.91 -42.41 18.55
N GLU A 3 2.82 -41.57 19.03
CA GLU A 3 2.52 -40.40 19.84
C GLU A 3 1.91 -39.33 18.92
N THR A 4 0.61 -39.11 19.05
CA THR A 4 -0.11 -38.04 18.36
C THR A 4 0.31 -36.72 19.01
N ARG A 5 1.22 -35.98 18.36
CA ARG A 5 1.50 -34.58 18.69
C ARG A 5 0.19 -33.80 18.49
N SER A 6 -0.40 -33.37 19.60
CA SER A 6 -1.57 -32.50 19.61
C SER A 6 -1.19 -31.17 18.97
N PHE A 7 -1.65 -30.93 17.75
CA PHE A 7 -1.75 -29.57 17.24
C PHE A 7 -2.80 -28.89 18.10
N ALA A 8 -2.38 -27.95 18.94
CA ALA A 8 -3.26 -27.21 19.82
C ALA A 8 -4.34 -26.50 18.97
N ASP A 9 -5.60 -26.87 19.19
CA ASP A 9 -6.77 -26.10 18.75
C ASP A 9 -6.64 -24.70 19.34
N ASN A 10 -6.22 -23.73 18.53
CA ASN A 10 -6.19 -22.31 18.89
C ASN A 10 -7.30 -21.59 18.12
N ASP A 11 -8.54 -21.99 18.41
CA ASP A 11 -9.77 -21.47 17.81
C ASP A 11 -10.38 -20.31 18.64
N GLN A 12 -9.59 -19.71 19.54
CA GLN A 12 -9.98 -18.48 20.25
C GLN A 12 -9.55 -17.27 19.39
N PRO A 13 -10.40 -16.24 19.24
CA PRO A 13 -10.00 -15.01 18.58
C PRO A 13 -9.03 -14.25 19.48
N TYR A 14 -7.73 -14.54 19.37
CA TYR A 14 -6.71 -13.75 20.04
C TYR A 14 -6.52 -12.44 19.27
N ASP A 15 -6.56 -11.32 19.99
CA ASP A 15 -6.07 -10.07 19.43
C ASP A 15 -4.56 -10.21 19.24
N ALA A 16 -4.06 -9.85 18.05
CA ALA A 16 -2.65 -9.87 17.74
C ALA A 16 -1.86 -8.93 18.68
N GLN A 17 -2.49 -7.87 19.21
CA GLN A 17 -1.89 -6.97 20.18
C GLN A 17 -1.74 -7.63 21.55
N GLU A 18 -2.80 -8.27 22.07
CA GLU A 18 -2.77 -8.97 23.36
C GLU A 18 -1.74 -10.12 23.35
N MET A 19 -1.69 -10.88 22.25
CA MET A 19 -0.70 -11.94 22.08
C MET A 19 0.74 -11.41 22.05
N ALA A 20 0.97 -10.26 21.42
CA ALA A 20 2.29 -9.63 21.40
C ALA A 20 2.71 -9.14 22.80
N GLU A 21 1.77 -8.62 23.59
CA GLU A 21 1.99 -8.18 24.97
C GLU A 21 2.29 -9.36 25.89
N ASP A 22 1.55 -10.47 25.79
CA ASP A 22 1.77 -11.67 26.59
C ASP A 22 3.10 -12.35 26.28
N ILE A 23 3.48 -12.36 25.01
CA ILE A 23 4.80 -12.83 24.56
C ILE A 23 5.92 -11.93 25.12
N ALA A 24 5.75 -10.62 25.09
CA ALA A 24 6.74 -9.67 25.62
C ALA A 24 6.84 -9.74 27.16
N ALA A 25 5.73 -10.03 27.83
CA ALA A 25 5.66 -10.26 29.27
C ALA A 25 6.21 -11.63 29.70
N GLY A 26 6.52 -12.52 28.74
CA GLY A 26 6.98 -13.89 29.00
C GLY A 26 5.90 -14.81 29.55
N LEU A 27 4.62 -14.43 29.41
CA LEU A 27 3.46 -15.22 29.78
C LEU A 27 3.17 -16.32 28.76
N GLN A 28 3.55 -16.08 27.50
CA GLN A 28 3.37 -17.01 26.40
C GLN A 28 4.68 -17.26 25.66
N GLU A 29 4.95 -18.52 25.29
CA GLU A 29 6.16 -18.89 24.55
C GLU A 29 6.16 -18.25 23.15
N GLN A 30 7.32 -17.71 22.76
CA GLN A 30 7.51 -17.20 21.41
C GLN A 30 7.45 -18.36 20.43
N PRO A 31 6.70 -18.23 19.31
CA PRO A 31 6.77 -19.22 18.25
C PRO A 31 8.20 -19.27 17.70
N GLU A 32 8.90 -20.38 17.91
CA GLU A 32 10.24 -20.60 17.38
C GLU A 32 10.14 -20.95 15.89
N VAL A 33 10.73 -20.12 15.04
CA VAL A 33 10.77 -20.34 13.58
C VAL A 33 12.10 -21.02 13.22
N ASP A 34 12.05 -22.31 12.92
CA ASP A 34 13.20 -23.04 12.39
C ASP A 34 13.27 -22.93 10.86
N VAL A 35 13.94 -21.86 10.41
CA VAL A 35 14.15 -21.56 9.00
C VAL A 35 14.85 -22.72 8.26
N SER A 36 15.69 -23.50 8.94
CA SER A 36 16.46 -24.58 8.32
C SER A 36 15.60 -25.81 8.07
N SER A 37 14.81 -26.21 9.07
CA SER A 37 13.83 -27.29 8.95
C SER A 37 12.76 -26.94 7.91
N ASP A 38 12.25 -25.71 7.94
CA ASP A 38 11.21 -25.26 7.02
C ASP A 38 11.71 -25.20 5.57
N TYR A 39 12.97 -24.83 5.35
CA TYR A 39 13.59 -24.82 4.03
C TYR A 39 13.76 -26.25 3.47
N GLU A 40 14.20 -27.21 4.29
CA GLU A 40 14.31 -28.61 3.87
C GLU A 40 12.93 -29.26 3.64
N ALA A 41 11.95 -28.97 4.51
CA ALA A 41 10.56 -29.43 4.34
C ALA A 41 9.94 -28.92 3.03
N SER A 42 10.22 -27.67 2.67
CA SER A 42 9.76 -27.07 1.41
C SER A 42 10.28 -27.80 0.17
N LYS A 43 11.51 -28.33 0.22
CA LYS A 43 12.07 -29.13 -0.89
C LYS A 43 11.32 -30.45 -1.04
N SER A 44 10.99 -31.11 0.07
CA SER A 44 10.25 -32.39 0.06
C SER A 44 8.84 -32.25 -0.54
N PHE A 45 8.17 -31.11 -0.30
CA PHE A 45 6.89 -30.79 -0.92
C PHE A 45 7.00 -30.60 -2.43
N ARG A 46 8.12 -30.04 -2.91
CA ARG A 46 8.37 -29.81 -4.34
C ARG A 46 8.54 -31.11 -5.12
N GLU A 47 9.13 -32.13 -4.51
CA GLU A 47 9.31 -33.45 -5.11
C GLU A 47 8.00 -34.25 -5.13
N SER A 48 7.13 -34.09 -4.12
CA SER A 48 5.82 -34.77 -4.05
C SER A 48 4.78 -34.30 -5.08
N ALA A 49 4.98 -33.12 -5.68
CA ALA A 49 4.09 -32.58 -6.72
C ALA A 49 4.34 -33.19 -8.11
N GLY A 50 5.52 -33.79 -8.33
CA GLY A 50 5.91 -34.35 -9.63
C GLY A 50 5.29 -35.71 -9.95
N ASP A 51 4.85 -36.47 -8.93
CA ASP A 51 4.47 -37.88 -9.09
C ASP A 51 2.98 -38.16 -8.84
N ARG A 52 2.13 -37.12 -8.76
CA ARG A 52 0.68 -37.33 -8.86
C ARG A 52 0.30 -37.57 -10.32
N PRO A 53 -0.20 -38.77 -10.69
CA PRO A 53 -0.57 -39.08 -12.08
C PRO A 53 -1.68 -38.15 -12.62
N GLU A 54 -2.46 -37.52 -11.73
CA GLU A 54 -3.48 -36.52 -12.07
C GLU A 54 -2.91 -35.24 -12.70
N GLY A 55 -1.66 -34.87 -12.38
CA GLY A 55 -1.00 -33.69 -12.94
C GLY A 55 -0.58 -33.89 -14.40
N ARG A 56 -0.20 -35.12 -14.76
CA ARG A 56 0.25 -35.48 -16.11
C ARG A 56 -0.92 -35.63 -17.08
N GLU A 57 -2.03 -36.24 -16.64
CA GLU A 57 -3.26 -36.34 -17.45
C GLU A 57 -3.90 -34.97 -17.75
N ARG A 58 -3.74 -33.98 -16.86
CA ARG A 58 -4.23 -32.61 -17.13
C ARG A 58 -3.37 -31.85 -18.13
N ALA A 59 -2.08 -32.15 -18.23
CA ALA A 59 -1.16 -31.48 -19.16
C ALA A 59 -1.28 -32.00 -20.61
N ASP A 60 -1.67 -33.26 -20.80
CA ASP A 60 -1.83 -33.89 -22.11
C ASP A 60 -3.21 -33.62 -22.78
N ARG A 61 -4.15 -33.00 -22.06
CA ARG A 61 -5.37 -32.50 -22.68
C ARG A 61 -5.03 -31.23 -23.45
N SER A 62 -5.09 -31.31 -24.78
CA SER A 62 -5.08 -30.14 -25.66
C SER A 62 -5.94 -29.04 -25.05
N PRO A 63 -5.37 -27.86 -24.74
CA PRO A 63 -6.12 -26.80 -24.09
C PRO A 63 -7.31 -26.48 -25.00
N ALA A 64 -8.52 -26.63 -24.45
CA ALA A 64 -9.73 -26.24 -25.15
C ALA A 64 -9.55 -24.82 -25.68
N PRO A 65 -10.00 -24.50 -26.91
CA PRO A 65 -9.82 -23.18 -27.49
C PRO A 65 -10.38 -22.14 -26.52
N MET A 66 -9.51 -21.24 -26.05
CA MET A 66 -9.93 -20.19 -25.14
C MET A 66 -10.99 -19.32 -25.85
N PRO A 67 -12.10 -18.98 -25.17
CA PRO A 67 -13.06 -18.06 -25.75
C PRO A 67 -12.36 -16.73 -26.04
N ARG A 68 -12.59 -16.17 -27.23
CA ARG A 68 -12.09 -14.84 -27.55
C ARG A 68 -12.72 -13.84 -26.59
N SER A 69 -11.89 -13.01 -25.98
CA SER A 69 -12.36 -11.86 -25.20
C SER A 69 -13.17 -10.96 -26.12
N GLU A 70 -14.41 -10.70 -25.73
CA GLU A 70 -15.24 -9.68 -26.37
C GLU A 70 -14.87 -8.33 -25.76
N ASP A 71 -14.40 -7.40 -26.58
CA ASP A 71 -14.19 -6.01 -26.16
C ASP A 71 -15.54 -5.37 -25.87
N LYS A 72 -15.94 -5.39 -24.60
CA LYS A 72 -17.11 -4.66 -24.13
C LYS A 72 -16.71 -3.22 -23.86
N PRO A 73 -17.42 -2.23 -24.42
CA PRO A 73 -17.16 -0.84 -24.09
C PRO A 73 -17.38 -0.62 -22.59
N LEU A 74 -16.35 -0.14 -21.90
CA LEU A 74 -16.45 0.24 -20.50
C LEU A 74 -17.29 1.52 -20.41
N VAL A 75 -18.56 1.37 -20.03
CA VAL A 75 -19.42 2.51 -19.70
C VAL A 75 -19.14 2.86 -18.25
N THR A 76 -18.35 3.91 -18.03
CA THR A 76 -18.12 4.47 -16.70
C THR A 76 -19.18 5.52 -16.40
N GLU A 77 -19.88 5.38 -15.29
CA GLU A 77 -20.67 6.48 -14.75
C GLU A 77 -19.75 7.48 -14.05
N PRO A 78 -20.07 8.79 -14.08
CA PRO A 78 -19.31 9.79 -13.32
C PRO A 78 -19.36 9.44 -11.83
N THR A 79 -18.21 9.19 -11.21
CA THR A 79 -18.11 8.85 -9.79
C THR A 79 -18.16 10.07 -8.87
N GLY A 80 -18.30 11.27 -9.42
CA GLY A 80 -18.30 12.51 -8.65
C GLY A 80 -18.77 13.71 -9.46
N ASN A 81 -18.98 14.82 -8.75
CA ASN A 81 -19.45 16.07 -9.32
C ASN A 81 -18.25 17.01 -9.60
N PRO A 82 -18.01 17.43 -10.85
CA PRO A 82 -16.94 18.37 -11.18
C PRO A 82 -17.04 19.72 -10.45
N ALA A 83 -18.23 20.11 -9.98
CA ALA A 83 -18.40 21.37 -9.25
C ALA A 83 -17.73 21.36 -7.87
N ASP A 84 -17.52 20.19 -7.27
CA ASP A 84 -16.92 20.04 -5.95
C ASP A 84 -15.46 20.55 -5.96
N TYR A 85 -14.76 20.43 -7.11
CA TYR A 85 -13.43 21.00 -7.29
C TYR A 85 -13.43 22.54 -7.28
N LEU A 86 -14.49 23.17 -7.78
CA LEU A 86 -14.63 24.63 -7.79
C LEU A 86 -14.94 25.18 -6.39
N GLU A 87 -15.68 24.43 -5.58
CA GLU A 87 -15.97 24.77 -4.19
C GLU A 87 -14.69 24.69 -3.33
N MET A 88 -13.94 23.58 -3.42
CA MET A 88 -12.64 23.47 -2.74
C MET A 88 -11.65 24.55 -3.20
N ALA A 89 -11.63 24.88 -4.49
CA ALA A 89 -10.76 25.95 -4.99
C ALA A 89 -11.10 27.31 -4.35
N GLN A 90 -12.39 27.61 -4.13
CA GLN A 90 -12.84 28.83 -3.46
C GLN A 90 -12.54 28.82 -1.96
N GLU A 91 -12.57 27.66 -1.31
CA GLU A 91 -12.18 27.53 0.10
C GLU A 91 -10.68 27.71 0.33
N ILE A 92 -9.85 27.22 -0.60
CA ILE A 92 -8.39 27.25 -0.48
C ILE A 92 -7.80 28.57 -0.98
N THR A 93 -8.47 29.25 -1.92
CA THR A 93 -8.04 30.60 -2.32
C THR A 93 -8.48 31.59 -1.24
N PRO A 94 -7.54 32.20 -0.49
CA PRO A 94 -7.90 33.35 0.33
C PRO A 94 -8.54 34.37 -0.61
N SER A 95 -9.76 34.80 -0.26
CA SER A 95 -10.46 35.87 -0.97
C SER A 95 -9.44 36.96 -1.32
N PRO A 96 -9.36 37.40 -2.59
CA PRO A 96 -8.55 38.55 -2.93
C PRO A 96 -9.23 39.77 -2.29
N ALA A 97 -9.02 39.94 -0.99
CA ALA A 97 -9.09 41.24 -0.38
C ALA A 97 -8.24 42.14 -1.28
N PRO A 98 -8.77 43.26 -1.78
CA PRO A 98 -7.98 44.18 -2.57
C PRO A 98 -6.80 44.60 -1.68
N ALA A 99 -5.62 44.03 -1.95
CA ALA A 99 -4.40 44.48 -1.34
C ALA A 99 -4.15 45.86 -1.95
N THR A 100 -4.62 46.89 -1.24
CA THR A 100 -4.41 48.28 -1.64
C THR A 100 -2.92 48.54 -1.52
N VAL A 101 -2.24 48.60 -2.66
CA VAL A 101 -0.86 49.06 -2.71
C VAL A 101 -0.89 50.56 -2.45
N ASN A 102 -0.34 51.00 -1.32
CA ASN A 102 -0.18 52.41 -0.99
C ASN A 102 1.18 52.93 -1.48
N ASP A 103 1.28 54.25 -1.65
CA ASP A 103 2.52 54.89 -2.11
C ASP A 103 3.69 54.61 -1.16
N ASP A 104 3.43 54.46 0.14
CA ASP A 104 4.44 54.09 1.14
C ASP A 104 5.10 52.71 0.86
N LEU A 105 4.32 51.73 0.41
CA LEU A 105 4.85 50.41 0.02
C LEU A 105 5.66 50.50 -1.28
N LEU A 106 5.26 51.37 -2.22
CA LEU A 106 6.03 51.63 -3.44
C LEU A 106 7.37 52.29 -3.12
N GLU A 107 7.37 53.34 -2.29
CA GLU A 107 8.59 54.05 -1.89
C GLU A 107 9.57 53.11 -1.19
N LYS A 108 9.07 52.29 -0.26
CA LYS A 108 9.89 51.32 0.46
C LYS A 108 10.46 50.24 -0.46
N ALA A 109 9.70 49.77 -1.45
CA ALA A 109 10.18 48.80 -2.42
C ALA A 109 11.27 49.41 -3.34
N LEU A 110 11.12 50.67 -3.72
CA LEU A 110 12.12 51.41 -4.50
C LEU A 110 13.40 51.63 -3.70
N GLU A 111 13.30 51.99 -2.42
CA GLU A 111 14.46 52.16 -1.53
C GLU A 111 15.23 50.84 -1.35
N MET A 112 14.53 49.73 -1.12
CA MET A 112 15.16 48.40 -0.98
C MET A 112 15.71 47.84 -2.29
N GLY A 113 15.18 48.27 -3.43
CA GLY A 113 15.58 47.81 -4.77
C GLY A 113 16.70 48.62 -5.41
N GLN A 114 17.06 49.79 -4.87
CA GLN A 114 18.17 50.57 -5.39
C GLN A 114 19.51 49.95 -4.97
N PRO A 115 20.36 49.51 -5.92
CA PRO A 115 21.73 49.15 -5.59
C PRO A 115 22.43 50.39 -5.04
N SER A 116 23.12 50.26 -3.91
CA SER A 116 23.94 51.36 -3.37
C SER A 116 24.83 51.93 -4.48
N PRO A 117 24.86 53.26 -4.70
CA PRO A 117 25.73 53.83 -5.70
C PRO A 117 27.16 53.45 -5.35
N SER A 118 27.72 52.54 -6.16
CA SER A 118 29.10 52.13 -6.08
C SER A 118 29.90 53.36 -6.44
N ASN A 119 30.44 54.03 -5.41
CA ASN A 119 31.29 55.20 -5.57
C ASN A 119 32.53 54.79 -6.38
N PRO A 120 32.74 55.29 -7.61
CA PRO A 120 33.98 55.04 -8.31
C PRO A 120 35.06 55.95 -7.72
N GLN A 121 36.02 55.35 -7.00
CA GLN A 121 37.32 55.98 -6.77
C GLN A 121 38.21 55.83 -8.01
#